data_AF-A0A522MVV8-F1
#
_entry.id   AF-A0A522MVV8-F1
#
_cell.length_a   1.000
_cell.length_b   1.000
_cell.length_c   1.000
_cell.angle_alpha   90.00
_cell.angle_beta   90.00
_cell.angle_gamma   90.00
#
_symmetry.space_group_name_H-M   'P 1'
#
loop_
_entity.id
_entity.type
_entity.pdbx_description
1 polymer ?
#
loop_
_entity_poly.entity_id
_entity_poly.type
_entity_poly.pdbx_seq_one_letter_code
_entity_poly.pdbx_strand_id
1 'polypeptide(L)'
;MSHYLTIPINENGVIFDAGMDSVIQTALAVDPFKFTDVYIYSHGWATDAARALDDYNRFSVELARQILLVAQASPPVFKYGPGNSLGVGIHWPSQITENPNSPLNTAELLTFYTMEHRADAVGRNAVYSMLRLILNERATASLPIRLFMLGHSFGCKVLCAALQDLQVDIGNNTITLPADTSFNVVLLEPATDSDNLESGDIYGEISNIRGLRMLITKSTLDRALTEWYVLAGRLANLFRTSRQALGAVGPTAKTEGAFGGAKAITVAPGFVAADMRGISDRLIVADLTPIHQARAQQHLYSGGISGSHSDIFIDELYQMISGFLFGIA
;
A
#
# COMPACT_ATOMS: atom_id res chain seq x y z
N MET A 1 0.72 3.19 -17.39
CA MET A 1 -0.48 3.93 -16.97
C MET A 1 -0.83 4.93 -18.06
N SER A 2 -2.11 5.09 -18.41
CA SER A 2 -2.50 6.05 -19.46
C SER A 2 -2.63 7.47 -18.92
N HIS A 3 -3.00 7.63 -17.65
CA HIS A 3 -3.03 8.90 -16.94
C HIS A 3 -2.51 8.74 -15.51
N TYR A 4 -1.96 9.81 -14.94
CA TYR A 4 -1.48 9.86 -13.57
C TYR A 4 -1.83 11.21 -12.95
N LEU A 5 -2.35 11.18 -11.71
CA LEU A 5 -2.62 12.38 -10.92
C LEU A 5 -2.07 12.22 -9.50
N THR A 6 -1.59 13.32 -8.92
CA THR A 6 -1.17 13.38 -7.52
C THR A 6 -2.15 14.26 -6.77
N ILE A 7 -2.69 13.77 -5.66
CA ILE A 7 -3.64 14.49 -4.83
C ILE A 7 -2.90 15.02 -3.60
N PRO A 8 -2.69 16.34 -3.47
CA PRO A 8 -2.13 16.94 -2.27
C PRO A 8 -3.19 16.96 -1.17
N ILE A 9 -2.89 16.32 -0.04
CA ILE A 9 -3.80 16.16 1.10
C ILE A 9 -3.11 16.71 2.34
N ASN A 10 -3.86 17.43 3.19
CA ASN A 10 -3.33 17.94 4.44
C ASN A 10 -3.25 16.87 5.54
N GLU A 11 -2.69 17.23 6.69
CA GLU A 11 -2.52 16.35 7.84
C GLU A 11 -3.84 15.79 8.43
N ASN A 12 -4.97 16.42 8.11
CA ASN A 12 -6.30 16.01 8.52
C ASN A 12 -7.05 15.24 7.43
N GLY A 13 -6.43 14.94 6.29
CA GLY A 13 -7.10 14.27 5.18
C GLY A 13 -8.03 15.16 4.36
N VAL A 14 -7.81 16.47 4.35
CA VAL A 14 -8.56 17.44 3.53
C VAL A 14 -7.78 17.76 2.27
N ILE A 15 -8.46 17.76 1.13
CA ILE A 15 -7.91 18.18 -0.17
C ILE A 15 -7.94 19.71 -0.20
N PHE A 16 -6.77 20.34 -0.34
CA PHE A 16 -6.62 21.79 -0.18
C PHE A 16 -7.24 22.62 -1.33
N ASP A 17 -7.29 22.06 -2.52
CA ASP A 17 -7.68 22.79 -3.73
C ASP A 17 -9.14 22.48 -4.07
N ALA A 18 -10.02 23.49 -3.97
CA ALA A 18 -11.43 23.37 -4.31
C ALA A 18 -11.67 22.97 -5.78
N GLY A 19 -10.70 23.21 -6.67
CA GLY A 19 -10.73 22.72 -8.05
C GLY A 19 -10.38 21.24 -8.17
N MET A 20 -9.65 20.67 -7.21
CA MET A 20 -9.19 19.28 -7.26
C MET A 20 -10.35 18.28 -7.18
N ASP A 21 -11.43 18.61 -6.46
CA ASP A 21 -12.63 17.77 -6.45
C ASP A 21 -13.18 17.56 -7.87
N SER A 22 -13.20 18.62 -8.69
CA SER A 22 -13.65 18.52 -10.09
C SER A 22 -12.67 17.72 -10.96
N VAL A 23 -11.37 17.82 -10.69
CA VAL A 23 -10.33 17.04 -11.39
C VAL A 23 -10.47 15.56 -11.04
N ILE A 24 -10.64 15.24 -9.77
CA ILE A 24 -10.85 13.88 -9.28
C ILE A 24 -12.13 13.31 -9.88
N GLN A 25 -13.25 14.02 -9.81
CA GLN A 25 -14.51 13.58 -10.44
C GLN A 25 -14.34 13.35 -11.94
N THR A 26 -13.67 14.25 -12.65
CA THR A 26 -13.42 14.11 -14.09
C THR A 26 -12.53 12.91 -14.41
N ALA A 27 -11.47 12.69 -13.64
CA ALA A 27 -10.56 11.56 -13.83
C ALA A 27 -11.22 10.23 -13.49
N LEU A 28 -12.14 10.20 -12.52
CA LEU A 28 -12.84 9.02 -12.08
C LEU A 28 -14.12 8.72 -12.89
N ALA A 29 -14.59 9.69 -13.68
CA ALA A 29 -15.75 9.55 -14.55
C ALA A 29 -15.58 8.36 -15.50
N VAL A 30 -16.69 7.64 -15.71
CA VAL A 30 -16.72 6.49 -16.62
C VAL A 30 -16.44 6.92 -18.05
N ASP A 31 -17.07 8.00 -18.53
CA ASP A 31 -16.84 8.55 -19.87
C ASP A 31 -16.09 9.89 -19.78
N PRO A 32 -15.14 10.18 -20.70
CA PRO A 32 -14.73 9.36 -21.85
C PRO A 32 -13.61 8.35 -21.53
N PHE A 33 -13.04 8.38 -20.33
CA PHE A 33 -11.80 7.66 -20.04
C PHE A 33 -11.96 6.15 -19.95
N LYS A 34 -13.06 5.65 -19.38
CA LYS A 34 -13.37 4.21 -19.25
C LYS A 34 -12.24 3.41 -18.60
N PHE A 35 -11.57 3.98 -17.59
CA PHE A 35 -10.53 3.26 -16.85
C PHE A 35 -11.11 1.98 -16.25
N THR A 36 -10.45 0.84 -16.43
CA THR A 36 -10.82 -0.44 -15.81
C THR A 36 -9.95 -0.74 -14.61
N ASP A 37 -8.76 -0.13 -14.56
CA ASP A 37 -7.75 -0.32 -13.53
C ASP A 37 -7.48 1.03 -12.87
N VAL A 38 -7.54 1.10 -11.55
CA VAL A 38 -7.14 2.30 -10.80
C VAL A 38 -6.06 1.91 -9.81
N TYR A 39 -4.89 2.50 -9.99
CA TYR A 39 -3.74 2.36 -9.11
C TYR A 39 -3.77 3.49 -8.09
N ILE A 40 -3.70 3.14 -6.81
CA ILE A 40 -3.60 4.10 -5.71
C ILE A 40 -2.30 3.78 -4.97
N TYR A 41 -1.38 4.74 -4.90
CA TYR A 41 -0.12 4.59 -4.19
C TYR A 41 -0.03 5.61 -3.04
N SER A 42 0.43 5.16 -1.87
CA SER A 42 0.71 6.01 -0.72
C SER A 42 2.11 5.75 -0.16
N HIS A 43 2.93 6.79 -0.09
CA HIS A 43 4.29 6.75 0.45
C HIS A 43 4.33 6.69 1.99
N GLY A 44 5.51 6.33 2.50
CA GLY A 44 5.81 6.20 3.92
C GLY A 44 6.13 7.51 4.64
N TRP A 45 6.62 7.34 5.87
CA TRP A 45 6.99 8.40 6.79
C TRP A 45 8.41 8.93 6.56
N ALA A 46 8.68 10.15 7.04
CA ALA A 46 9.98 10.81 7.08
C ALA A 46 10.51 11.24 5.71
N THR A 47 9.62 11.38 4.73
CA THR A 47 9.92 11.94 3.40
C THR A 47 9.43 13.38 3.31
N ASP A 48 10.33 14.32 3.03
CA ASP A 48 9.93 15.68 2.66
C ASP A 48 9.18 15.67 1.31
N ALA A 49 8.46 16.75 0.97
CA ALA A 49 7.68 16.81 -0.27
C ALA A 49 8.50 16.50 -1.55
N ALA A 50 9.77 16.91 -1.63
CA ALA A 50 10.59 16.68 -2.82
C ALA A 50 10.96 15.20 -2.96
N ARG A 51 11.35 14.58 -1.85
CA ARG A 51 11.67 13.14 -1.80
C ARG A 51 10.42 12.29 -1.99
N ALA A 52 9.29 12.64 -1.38
CA ALA A 52 8.02 11.96 -1.58
C ALA A 52 7.62 11.98 -3.07
N LEU A 53 7.77 13.13 -3.74
CA LEU A 53 7.52 13.25 -5.18
C LEU A 53 8.47 12.37 -6.01
N ASP A 54 9.76 12.31 -5.66
CA ASP A 54 10.72 11.41 -6.31
C ASP A 54 10.32 9.93 -6.13
N ASP A 55 9.96 9.53 -4.92
CA ASP A 55 9.49 8.17 -4.61
C ASP A 55 8.23 7.82 -5.42
N TYR A 56 7.28 8.76 -5.54
CA TYR A 56 6.10 8.62 -6.40
C TYR A 56 6.46 8.40 -7.88
N ASN A 57 7.35 9.23 -8.41
CA ASN A 57 7.78 9.16 -9.81
C ASN A 57 8.54 7.86 -10.09
N ARG A 58 9.50 7.51 -9.23
CA ARG A 58 10.28 6.28 -9.35
C ARG A 58 9.37 5.05 -9.28
N PHE A 59 8.51 4.98 -8.26
CA PHE A 59 7.61 3.84 -8.10
C PHE A 59 6.68 3.67 -9.30
N SER A 60 6.05 4.76 -9.73
CA SER A 60 5.08 4.74 -10.84
C SER A 60 5.72 4.35 -12.17
N VAL A 61 6.90 4.86 -12.48
CA VAL A 61 7.63 4.57 -13.72
C VAL A 61 8.15 3.13 -13.73
N GLU A 62 8.83 2.71 -12.66
CA GLU A 62 9.42 1.37 -12.61
C GLU A 62 8.38 0.26 -12.55
N LEU A 63 7.29 0.45 -11.79
CA LEU A 63 6.18 -0.50 -11.79
C LEU A 63 5.54 -0.60 -13.17
N ALA A 64 5.30 0.54 -13.84
CA ALA A 64 4.74 0.53 -15.19
C ALA A 64 5.69 -0.16 -16.19
N ARG A 65 6.99 0.12 -16.13
CA ARG A 65 8.00 -0.55 -16.94
C ARG A 65 7.93 -2.06 -16.73
N GLN A 66 7.91 -2.52 -15.48
CA GLN A 66 7.93 -3.94 -15.17
C GLN A 66 6.64 -4.65 -15.64
N ILE A 67 5.48 -4.04 -15.42
CA ILE A 67 4.20 -4.59 -15.91
C ILE A 67 4.23 -4.75 -17.43
N LEU A 68 4.74 -3.76 -18.17
CA LEU A 68 4.83 -3.81 -19.63
C LEU A 68 5.80 -4.89 -20.11
N LEU A 69 6.95 -5.06 -19.45
CA LEU A 69 7.92 -6.11 -19.77
C LEU A 69 7.33 -7.51 -19.57
N VAL A 70 6.65 -7.74 -18.44
CA VAL A 70 6.01 -9.04 -18.15
C VAL A 70 4.83 -9.30 -19.09
N ALA A 71 4.04 -8.27 -19.43
CA ALA A 71 2.93 -8.39 -20.37
C ALA A 71 3.38 -8.77 -21.80
N GLN A 72 4.61 -8.42 -22.18
CA GLN A 72 5.19 -8.74 -23.49
C GLN A 72 5.84 -10.12 -23.56
N ALA A 73 5.86 -10.89 -22.46
CA ALA A 73 6.40 -12.24 -22.45
C ALA A 73 5.70 -13.15 -23.48
N SER A 74 6.45 -14.06 -24.09
CA SER A 74 5.94 -15.06 -25.04
C SER A 74 6.30 -16.47 -24.56
N PRO A 75 5.30 -17.34 -24.27
CA PRO A 75 3.85 -17.06 -24.29
C PRO A 75 3.43 -16.04 -23.20
N PRO A 76 2.26 -15.39 -23.34
CA PRO A 76 1.74 -14.47 -22.33
C PRO A 76 1.62 -15.17 -20.96
N VAL A 77 2.15 -14.54 -19.92
CA VAL A 77 2.19 -15.12 -18.57
C VAL A 77 1.11 -14.59 -17.64
N PHE A 78 0.59 -13.37 -17.88
CA PHE A 78 -0.48 -12.82 -17.06
C PHE A 78 -1.80 -13.55 -17.28
N LYS A 79 -2.47 -13.92 -16.20
CA LYS A 79 -3.83 -14.47 -16.23
C LYS A 79 -4.85 -13.41 -16.64
N TYR A 80 -4.69 -12.19 -16.12
CA TYR A 80 -5.50 -11.04 -16.48
C TYR A 80 -4.57 -9.91 -16.92
N GLY A 81 -4.57 -9.53 -18.20
CA GLY A 81 -3.70 -8.47 -18.70
C GLY A 81 -3.99 -7.08 -18.09
N PRO A 82 -3.04 -6.13 -18.19
CA PRO A 82 -3.28 -4.73 -17.84
C PRO A 82 -4.34 -4.11 -18.76
N GLY A 83 -5.26 -3.34 -18.17
CA GLY A 83 -6.32 -2.62 -18.86
C GLY A 83 -6.01 -1.13 -19.02
N ASN A 84 -7.02 -0.35 -19.42
CA ASN A 84 -6.89 1.11 -19.41
C ASN A 84 -6.87 1.61 -17.97
N SER A 85 -5.88 2.42 -17.61
CA SER A 85 -5.55 2.63 -16.20
C SER A 85 -5.35 4.08 -15.79
N LEU A 86 -5.89 4.43 -14.63
CA LEU A 86 -5.57 5.66 -13.92
C LEU A 86 -4.60 5.38 -12.78
N GLY A 87 -3.53 6.17 -12.66
CA GLY A 87 -2.68 6.19 -11.48
C GLY A 87 -2.99 7.39 -10.58
N VAL A 88 -3.01 7.15 -9.27
CA VAL A 88 -3.28 8.14 -8.23
C VAL A 88 -2.19 8.06 -7.16
N GLY A 89 -1.44 9.14 -6.96
CA GLY A 89 -0.53 9.31 -5.83
C GLY A 89 -1.17 10.10 -4.69
N ILE A 90 -1.16 9.55 -3.48
CA ILE A 90 -1.72 10.16 -2.26
C ILE A 90 -0.63 10.94 -1.53
N HIS A 91 -0.38 12.18 -1.91
CA HIS A 91 0.69 12.97 -1.29
C HIS A 91 0.21 13.60 0.02
N TRP A 92 0.82 13.22 1.15
CA TRP A 92 0.41 13.69 2.48
C TRP A 92 1.64 14.17 3.29
N PRO A 93 1.47 15.08 4.27
CA PRO A 93 2.58 15.62 5.05
C PRO A 93 3.15 14.58 6.00
N SER A 94 4.08 13.79 5.47
CA SER A 94 4.77 12.70 6.15
C SER A 94 5.98 13.16 6.98
N GLN A 95 6.12 14.46 7.19
CA GLN A 95 7.04 15.07 8.15
C GLN A 95 6.26 16.07 9.01
N ILE A 96 6.80 16.41 10.19
CA ILE A 96 6.19 17.47 11.01
C ILE A 96 6.24 18.80 10.26
N THR A 97 7.29 19.03 9.48
CA THR A 97 7.45 20.23 8.66
C THR A 97 8.10 19.90 7.33
N GLU A 98 7.68 20.61 6.28
CA GLU A 98 8.27 20.54 4.94
C GLU A 98 9.65 21.23 4.84
N ASN A 99 10.17 21.79 5.94
CA ASN A 99 11.55 22.27 5.98
C ASN A 99 12.50 21.09 6.25
N PRO A 100 13.26 20.61 5.25
CA PRO A 100 14.14 19.45 5.41
C PRO A 100 15.25 19.68 6.46
N ASN A 101 15.57 20.95 6.76
CA ASN A 101 16.60 21.32 7.74
C ASN A 101 16.04 21.52 9.16
N SER A 102 14.76 21.22 9.41
CA SER A 102 14.17 21.41 10.73
C SER A 102 14.72 20.39 11.73
N PRO A 103 15.17 20.82 12.93
CA PRO A 103 15.58 19.90 13.99
C PRO A 103 14.42 19.01 14.48
N LEU A 104 13.16 19.41 14.26
CA LEU A 104 12.00 18.58 14.57
C LEU A 104 11.93 17.33 13.67
N ASN A 105 12.41 17.42 12.43
CA ASN A 105 12.48 16.27 11.53
C ASN A 105 13.61 15.31 11.94
N THR A 106 14.63 15.77 12.68
CA THR A 106 15.67 14.88 13.25
C THR A 106 15.24 14.15 14.53
N ALA A 107 14.10 14.56 15.11
CA ALA A 107 13.52 13.93 16.30
C ALA A 107 12.44 12.89 15.93
N GLU A 108 12.67 12.12 14.86
CA GLU A 108 11.69 11.23 14.22
C GLU A 108 10.91 10.38 15.24
N LEU A 109 11.59 9.72 16.18
CA LEU A 109 10.95 8.91 17.24
C LEU A 109 9.89 9.66 18.06
N LEU A 110 10.06 10.97 18.30
CA LEU A 110 9.08 11.78 19.04
C LEU A 110 7.86 12.13 18.19
N THR A 111 7.98 12.06 16.86
CA THR A 111 6.93 12.40 15.91
C THR A 111 6.13 11.19 15.44
N PHE A 112 6.61 9.98 15.77
CA PHE A 112 6.04 8.70 15.37
C PHE A 112 4.51 8.66 15.51
N TYR A 113 3.98 8.93 16.71
CA TYR A 113 2.55 8.88 16.97
C TYR A 113 1.76 9.96 16.26
N THR A 114 2.33 11.16 16.11
CA THR A 114 1.69 12.22 15.34
C THR A 114 1.53 11.79 13.89
N MET A 115 2.56 11.18 13.30
CA MET A 115 2.51 10.72 11.91
C MET A 115 1.63 9.47 11.76
N GLU A 116 1.63 8.58 12.74
CA GLU A 116 0.72 7.46 12.80
C GLU A 116 -0.75 7.95 12.75
N HIS A 117 -1.12 8.91 13.61
CA HIS A 117 -2.47 9.48 13.61
C HIS A 117 -2.79 10.24 12.31
N ARG A 118 -1.82 10.94 11.71
CA ARG A 118 -2.01 11.59 10.40
C ARG A 118 -2.28 10.58 9.30
N ALA A 119 -1.56 9.47 9.27
CA ALA A 119 -1.79 8.40 8.29
C ALA A 119 -3.22 7.84 8.41
N ASP A 120 -3.71 7.65 9.64
CA ASP A 120 -5.12 7.29 9.88
C ASP A 120 -6.08 8.36 9.35
N ALA A 121 -5.86 9.64 9.71
CA ALA A 121 -6.74 10.73 9.30
C ALA A 121 -6.80 10.87 7.76
N VAL A 122 -5.66 10.79 7.08
CA VAL A 122 -5.57 10.83 5.61
C VAL A 122 -6.31 9.65 4.98
N GLY A 123 -6.14 8.45 5.52
CA GLY A 123 -6.85 7.26 5.03
C GLY A 123 -8.37 7.38 5.19
N ARG A 124 -8.83 7.71 6.41
CA ARG A 124 -10.25 7.82 6.78
C ARG A 124 -10.99 8.96 6.08
N ASN A 125 -10.32 10.07 5.80
CA ASN A 125 -11.00 11.25 5.27
C ASN A 125 -10.81 11.40 3.76
N ALA A 126 -9.58 11.27 3.25
CA ALA A 126 -9.30 11.52 1.82
C ALA A 126 -9.44 10.26 0.96
N VAL A 127 -8.66 9.23 1.27
CA VAL A 127 -8.60 8.02 0.43
C VAL A 127 -9.93 7.27 0.47
N TYR A 128 -10.55 7.15 1.64
CA TYR A 128 -11.90 6.63 1.79
C TYR A 128 -12.93 7.38 0.93
N SER A 129 -12.97 8.72 1.01
CA SER A 129 -13.90 9.53 0.22
C SER A 129 -13.70 9.33 -1.29
N MET A 130 -12.44 9.26 -1.73
CA MET A 130 -12.12 8.95 -3.12
C MET A 130 -12.64 7.56 -3.53
N LEU A 131 -12.41 6.52 -2.73
CA LEU A 131 -12.93 5.18 -3.01
C LEU A 131 -14.46 5.17 -3.09
N ARG A 132 -15.15 5.92 -2.23
CA ARG A 132 -16.60 6.06 -2.31
C ARG A 132 -17.05 6.67 -3.63
N LEU A 133 -16.39 7.76 -4.06
CA LEU A 133 -16.70 8.42 -5.32
C LEU A 133 -16.51 7.46 -6.49
N ILE A 134 -15.38 6.73 -6.54
CA ILE A 134 -15.10 5.72 -7.57
C ILE A 134 -16.24 4.69 -7.63
N LEU A 135 -16.58 4.09 -6.48
CA LEU A 135 -17.54 3.00 -6.45
C LEU A 135 -18.97 3.45 -6.74
N ASN A 136 -19.37 4.65 -6.30
CA ASN A 136 -20.68 5.22 -6.62
C ASN A 136 -20.85 5.46 -8.13
N GLU A 137 -19.85 6.08 -8.78
CA GLU A 137 -19.86 6.30 -10.22
C GLU A 137 -19.95 4.97 -11.00
N ARG A 138 -19.23 3.96 -10.53
CA ARG A 138 -19.21 2.62 -11.16
C ARG A 138 -20.48 1.83 -10.92
N ALA A 139 -21.10 1.96 -9.76
CA ALA A 139 -22.36 1.31 -9.44
C ALA A 139 -23.48 1.81 -10.36
N THR A 140 -23.58 3.12 -10.59
CA THR A 140 -24.56 3.70 -11.53
C THR A 140 -24.38 3.16 -12.95
N ALA A 141 -23.14 2.94 -13.40
CA ALA A 141 -22.85 2.40 -14.73
C ALA A 141 -22.86 0.85 -14.81
N SER A 142 -22.98 0.14 -13.67
CA SER A 142 -22.83 -1.32 -13.58
C SER A 142 -21.53 -1.84 -14.21
N LEU A 143 -20.43 -1.10 -14.06
CA LEU A 143 -19.13 -1.46 -14.64
C LEU A 143 -18.18 -2.00 -13.55
N PRO A 144 -17.56 -3.17 -13.75
CA PRO A 144 -16.55 -3.68 -12.83
C PRO A 144 -15.30 -2.80 -12.86
N ILE A 145 -14.58 -2.75 -11.73
CA ILE A 145 -13.32 -2.02 -11.59
C ILE A 145 -12.29 -2.86 -10.83
N ARG A 146 -11.03 -2.77 -11.23
CA ARG A 146 -9.89 -3.35 -10.52
C ARG A 146 -9.16 -2.24 -9.78
N LEU A 147 -9.21 -2.30 -8.45
CA LEU A 147 -8.48 -1.39 -7.58
C LEU A 147 -7.15 -2.04 -7.21
N PHE A 148 -6.06 -1.40 -7.59
CA PHE A 148 -4.70 -1.81 -7.28
C PHE A 148 -4.12 -0.81 -6.28
N MET A 149 -4.02 -1.20 -5.02
CA MET A 149 -3.65 -0.27 -3.95
C MET A 149 -2.31 -0.68 -3.37
N LEU A 150 -1.35 0.25 -3.33
CA LEU A 150 0.01 -0.01 -2.91
C LEU A 150 0.39 0.98 -1.81
N GLY A 151 0.76 0.47 -0.65
CA GLY A 151 1.22 1.27 0.48
C GLY A 151 2.63 0.86 0.84
N HIS A 152 3.45 1.82 1.27
CA HIS A 152 4.74 1.54 1.90
C HIS A 152 4.75 2.13 3.30
N SER A 153 5.26 1.39 4.30
CA SER A 153 5.40 1.89 5.68
C SER A 153 4.07 2.46 6.21
N PHE A 154 4.00 3.72 6.69
CA PHE A 154 2.73 4.36 7.09
C PHE A 154 1.74 4.59 5.94
N GLY A 155 2.19 4.59 4.68
CA GLY A 155 1.30 4.53 3.53
C GLY A 155 0.42 3.26 3.52
N CYS A 156 0.90 2.15 4.10
CA CYS A 156 0.05 0.97 4.33
C CYS A 156 -1.10 1.28 5.29
N LYS A 157 -0.81 2.07 6.33
CA LYS A 157 -1.79 2.48 7.34
C LYS A 157 -2.87 3.39 6.74
N VAL A 158 -2.48 4.30 5.84
CA VAL A 158 -3.41 5.11 5.02
C VAL A 158 -4.39 4.22 4.25
N LEU A 159 -3.89 3.17 3.58
CA LEU A 159 -4.75 2.26 2.82
C LEU A 159 -5.65 1.41 3.72
N CYS A 160 -5.12 0.86 4.81
CA CYS A 160 -5.89 0.07 5.75
C CYS A 160 -7.03 0.90 6.38
N ALA A 161 -6.74 2.12 6.82
CA ALA A 161 -7.74 3.03 7.35
C ALA A 161 -8.87 3.34 6.35
N ALA A 162 -8.53 3.54 5.07
CA ALA A 162 -9.51 3.76 4.02
C ALA A 162 -10.38 2.53 3.75
N LEU A 163 -9.77 1.34 3.69
CA LEU A 163 -10.45 0.07 3.43
C LEU A 163 -11.36 -0.34 4.58
N GLN A 164 -10.93 -0.10 5.82
CA GLN A 164 -11.73 -0.33 7.02
C GLN A 164 -13.06 0.44 6.93
N ASP A 165 -12.99 1.76 6.73
CA ASP A 165 -14.19 2.60 6.70
C ASP A 165 -15.05 2.31 5.46
N LEU A 166 -14.42 1.98 4.33
CA LEU A 166 -15.12 1.50 3.15
C LEU A 166 -15.93 0.23 3.45
N GLN A 167 -15.34 -0.75 4.14
CA GLN A 167 -16.02 -2.00 4.45
C GLN A 167 -17.15 -1.83 5.47
N VAL A 168 -16.98 -0.95 6.46
CA VAL A 168 -18.07 -0.59 7.39
C VAL A 168 -19.28 -0.07 6.60
N ASP A 169 -19.04 0.79 5.62
CA ASP A 169 -20.10 1.38 4.82
C ASP A 169 -20.71 0.42 3.80
N ILE A 170 -19.92 -0.50 3.23
CA ILE A 170 -20.43 -1.63 2.44
C ILE A 170 -21.34 -2.50 3.32
N GLY A 171 -20.90 -2.86 4.54
CA GLY A 171 -21.67 -3.68 5.48
C GLY A 171 -22.97 -3.02 5.95
N ASN A 172 -22.97 -1.70 6.09
CA ASN A 172 -24.14 -0.89 6.42
C ASN A 172 -25.02 -0.56 5.20
N ASN A 173 -24.67 -1.05 4.00
CA ASN A 173 -25.35 -0.78 2.74
C ASN A 173 -25.45 0.72 2.39
N THR A 174 -24.51 1.56 2.84
CA THR A 174 -24.46 2.99 2.47
C THR A 174 -23.73 3.22 1.14
N ILE A 175 -23.01 2.21 0.66
CA ILE A 175 -22.38 2.18 -0.66
C ILE A 175 -22.59 0.82 -1.32
N THR A 176 -22.85 0.83 -2.62
CA THR A 176 -22.99 -0.41 -3.41
C THR A 176 -21.65 -0.76 -4.04
N LEU A 177 -21.18 -1.99 -3.81
CA LEU A 177 -20.02 -2.53 -4.49
C LEU A 177 -20.46 -3.22 -5.79
N PRO A 178 -20.05 -2.73 -6.98
CA PRO A 178 -20.41 -3.38 -8.25
C PRO A 178 -20.01 -4.87 -8.28
N ALA A 179 -20.71 -5.65 -9.10
CA ALA A 179 -20.33 -7.04 -9.35
C ALA A 179 -18.91 -7.08 -9.94
N ASP A 180 -18.15 -8.12 -9.59
CA ASP A 180 -16.78 -8.37 -10.08
C ASP A 180 -15.73 -7.27 -9.80
N THR A 181 -16.05 -6.25 -9.00
CA THR A 181 -15.05 -5.35 -8.44
C THR A 181 -14.03 -6.15 -7.63
N SER A 182 -12.75 -5.88 -7.88
CA SER A 182 -11.64 -6.52 -7.17
C SER A 182 -10.73 -5.49 -6.52
N PHE A 183 -10.21 -5.85 -5.35
CA PHE A 183 -9.22 -5.06 -4.63
C PHE A 183 -7.97 -5.92 -4.52
N ASN A 184 -6.85 -5.47 -5.08
CA ASN A 184 -5.55 -6.11 -4.89
C ASN A 184 -4.66 -5.11 -4.15
N VAL A 185 -4.42 -5.40 -2.87
CA VAL A 185 -3.77 -4.50 -1.92
C VAL A 185 -2.38 -5.02 -1.62
N VAL A 186 -1.36 -4.20 -1.83
CA VAL A 186 0.03 -4.49 -1.51
C VAL A 186 0.44 -3.62 -0.33
N LEU A 187 0.78 -4.24 0.78
CA LEU A 187 1.34 -3.60 1.96
C LEU A 187 2.85 -3.90 2.01
N LEU A 188 3.65 -2.97 1.51
CA LEU A 188 5.11 -3.06 1.52
C LEU A 188 5.64 -2.58 2.87
N GLU A 189 6.23 -3.50 3.63
CA GLU A 189 6.84 -3.23 4.95
C GLU A 189 5.91 -2.37 5.83
N PRO A 190 4.70 -2.87 6.17
CA PRO A 190 3.69 -2.08 6.85
C PRO A 190 4.09 -1.68 8.27
N ALA A 191 4.11 -0.36 8.51
CA ALA A 191 4.32 0.25 9.82
C ALA A 191 2.98 0.34 10.59
N THR A 192 2.43 -0.81 10.96
CA THR A 192 1.22 -0.91 11.80
C THR A 192 1.34 -2.14 12.68
N ASP A 193 0.59 -2.22 13.78
CA ASP A 193 0.68 -3.38 14.68
C ASP A 193 0.25 -4.66 13.96
N SER A 194 0.94 -5.77 14.26
CA SER A 194 0.71 -7.07 13.63
C SER A 194 -0.70 -7.63 13.83
N ASP A 195 -1.40 -7.19 14.89
CA ASP A 195 -2.76 -7.60 15.26
C ASP A 195 -3.86 -6.61 14.80
N ASN A 196 -3.51 -5.47 14.20
CA ASN A 196 -4.52 -4.46 13.79
C ASN A 196 -5.52 -4.97 12.73
N LEU A 197 -5.19 -6.05 12.01
CA LEU A 197 -6.09 -6.72 11.05
C LEU A 197 -6.93 -7.84 11.69
N GLU A 198 -6.77 -8.12 12.99
CA GLU A 198 -7.64 -9.07 13.69
C GLU A 198 -9.06 -8.52 13.82
N SER A 199 -10.05 -9.42 13.73
CA SER A 199 -11.45 -9.05 13.96
C SER A 199 -11.61 -8.36 15.33
N GLY A 200 -12.22 -7.18 15.32
CA GLY A 200 -12.43 -6.35 16.51
C GLY A 200 -11.30 -5.37 16.83
N ASP A 201 -10.18 -5.40 16.10
CA ASP A 201 -9.16 -4.35 16.14
C ASP A 201 -9.41 -3.29 15.05
N ILE A 202 -8.56 -2.26 14.96
CA ILE A 202 -8.82 -1.01 14.22
C ILE A 202 -9.02 -1.19 12.70
N TYR A 203 -8.53 -2.29 12.11
CA TYR A 203 -8.72 -2.65 10.70
C TYR A 203 -9.36 -4.04 10.51
N GLY A 204 -10.04 -4.54 11.55
CA GLY A 204 -10.55 -5.90 11.60
C GLY A 204 -11.62 -6.24 10.55
N GLU A 205 -12.26 -5.25 9.96
CA GLU A 205 -13.31 -5.47 8.95
C GLU A 205 -12.73 -5.74 7.56
N ILE A 206 -11.47 -5.38 7.28
CA ILE A 206 -10.89 -5.47 5.92
C ILE A 206 -11.02 -6.88 5.32
N SER A 207 -10.87 -7.93 6.14
CA SER A 207 -11.00 -9.32 5.69
C SER A 207 -12.38 -9.67 5.11
N ASN A 208 -13.41 -8.89 5.44
CA ASN A 208 -14.79 -9.04 4.96
C ASN A 208 -15.04 -8.41 3.58
N ILE A 209 -14.09 -7.65 3.02
CA ILE A 209 -14.23 -7.03 1.70
C ILE A 209 -14.31 -8.10 0.61
N ARG A 210 -15.44 -8.13 -0.11
CA ARG A 210 -15.65 -9.01 -1.27
C ARG A 210 -14.66 -8.66 -2.38
N GLY A 211 -14.02 -9.68 -2.96
CA GLY A 211 -13.07 -9.50 -4.06
C GLY A 211 -11.70 -8.96 -3.62
N LEU A 212 -11.42 -8.88 -2.31
CA LEU A 212 -10.13 -8.48 -1.77
C LEU A 212 -9.11 -9.63 -1.80
N ARG A 213 -7.94 -9.29 -2.33
CA ARG A 213 -6.66 -10.00 -2.13
C ARG A 213 -5.64 -9.02 -1.55
N MET A 214 -4.78 -9.53 -0.67
CA MET A 214 -3.76 -8.75 0.03
C MET A 214 -2.40 -9.46 -0.03
N LEU A 215 -1.36 -8.70 -0.39
CA LEU A 215 0.04 -9.09 -0.33
C LEU A 215 0.71 -8.26 0.77
N ILE A 216 1.21 -8.91 1.81
CA ILE A 216 1.94 -8.28 2.91
C ILE A 216 3.40 -8.68 2.79
N THR A 217 4.31 -7.71 2.81
CA THR A 217 5.75 -8.02 2.87
C THR A 217 6.29 -7.89 4.29
N LYS A 218 7.31 -8.68 4.60
CA LYS A 218 8.08 -8.58 5.83
C LYS A 218 9.57 -8.72 5.58
N SER A 219 10.39 -8.14 6.45
CA SER A 219 11.85 -8.26 6.40
C SER A 219 12.44 -8.22 7.81
N THR A 220 13.32 -9.17 8.15
CA THR A 220 14.07 -9.09 9.42
C THR A 220 15.25 -8.11 9.35
N LEU A 221 15.57 -7.60 8.15
CA LEU A 221 16.60 -6.58 7.94
C LEU A 221 16.02 -5.16 7.92
N ASP A 222 14.70 -5.03 8.07
CA ASP A 222 14.03 -3.74 8.25
C ASP A 222 14.17 -3.32 9.72
N ARG A 223 15.20 -2.51 10.01
CA ARG A 223 15.49 -2.04 11.37
C ARG A 223 14.49 -0.97 11.83
N ALA A 224 13.87 -0.24 10.89
CA ALA A 224 12.78 0.68 11.20
C ALA A 224 11.62 -0.06 11.88
N LEU A 225 11.22 -1.21 11.34
CA LEU A 225 10.08 -1.95 11.88
C LEU A 225 10.45 -2.95 12.99
N THR A 226 11.65 -3.54 12.94
CA THR A 226 12.09 -4.51 13.95
C THR A 226 12.62 -3.87 15.23
N GLU A 227 13.26 -2.71 15.15
CA GLU A 227 13.89 -2.03 16.30
C GLU A 227 13.17 -0.71 16.64
N TRP A 228 13.12 0.23 15.70
CA TRP A 228 12.70 1.60 15.98
C TRP A 228 11.20 1.73 16.28
N TYR A 229 10.36 0.99 15.55
CA TYR A 229 8.91 0.91 15.80
C TYR A 229 8.62 0.40 17.22
N VAL A 230 9.29 -0.69 17.62
CA VAL A 230 9.16 -1.28 18.96
C VAL A 230 9.65 -0.29 20.02
N LEU A 231 10.77 0.39 19.78
CA LEU A 231 11.29 1.40 20.70
C LEU A 231 10.34 2.59 20.86
N ALA A 232 9.82 3.15 19.77
CA ALA A 232 8.82 4.22 19.80
C ALA A 232 7.57 3.77 20.58
N GLY A 233 7.12 2.54 20.33
CA GLY A 233 6.07 1.85 21.06
C GLY A 233 6.28 1.85 22.58
N ARG A 234 7.48 1.47 23.03
CA ARG A 234 7.84 1.40 24.45
C ARG A 234 7.94 2.78 25.10
N LEU A 235 8.49 3.76 24.39
CA LEU A 235 8.71 5.11 24.92
C LEU A 235 7.39 5.84 25.23
N ALA A 236 6.37 5.68 24.40
CA ALA A 236 5.08 6.32 24.65
C ALA A 236 4.16 5.51 25.57
N ASN A 237 4.26 4.18 25.57
CA ASN A 237 3.43 3.32 26.39
C ASN A 237 4.19 2.79 27.62
N LEU A 238 4.63 3.68 28.51
CA LEU A 238 5.36 3.38 29.76
C LEU A 238 4.75 2.24 30.61
N PHE A 239 3.50 1.83 30.37
CA PHE A 239 2.76 0.80 31.11
C PHE A 239 2.05 -0.27 30.25
N ARG A 240 2.31 -0.37 28.93
CA ARG A 240 1.74 -1.45 28.08
C ARG A 240 2.82 -2.20 27.28
N THR A 241 2.54 -3.45 26.93
CA THR A 241 3.37 -4.27 26.05
C THR A 241 3.47 -3.63 24.68
N SER A 242 4.68 -3.27 24.27
CA SER A 242 4.97 -2.83 22.90
C SER A 242 4.64 -3.96 21.93
N ARG A 243 3.87 -3.61 20.88
CA ARG A 243 3.45 -4.52 19.81
C ARG A 243 4.51 -4.55 18.70
N GLN A 244 4.54 -5.66 17.98
CA GLN A 244 5.43 -5.83 16.84
C GLN A 244 4.80 -5.23 15.58
N ALA A 245 5.61 -4.63 14.73
CA ALA A 245 5.14 -4.15 13.43
C ALA A 245 4.80 -5.32 12.51
N LEU A 246 3.70 -5.19 11.77
CA LEU A 246 3.25 -6.14 10.75
C LEU A 246 4.33 -6.41 9.70
N GLY A 247 5.09 -5.39 9.28
CA GLY A 247 6.20 -5.55 8.33
C GLY A 247 7.47 -6.16 8.93
N ALA A 248 7.55 -6.30 10.26
CA ALA A 248 8.65 -7.02 10.90
C ALA A 248 8.36 -8.52 11.01
N VAL A 249 7.14 -8.89 11.44
CA VAL A 249 6.82 -10.27 11.81
C VAL A 249 5.78 -10.96 10.94
N GLY A 250 5.05 -10.21 10.11
CA GLY A 250 3.91 -10.71 9.35
C GLY A 250 2.60 -10.72 10.16
N PRO A 251 1.48 -11.10 9.51
CA PRO A 251 0.17 -11.16 10.16
C PRO A 251 0.12 -12.25 11.23
N THR A 252 -0.76 -12.10 12.23
CA THR A 252 -1.00 -13.16 13.22
C THR A 252 -1.78 -14.32 12.61
N ALA A 253 -1.74 -15.50 13.23
CA ALA A 253 -2.53 -16.65 12.81
C ALA A 253 -4.05 -16.38 12.78
N LYS A 254 -4.55 -15.47 13.62
CA LYS A 254 -5.96 -15.06 13.58
C LYS A 254 -6.27 -14.23 12.35
N THR A 255 -5.41 -13.27 12.01
CA THR A 255 -5.51 -12.53 10.75
C THR A 255 -5.45 -13.49 9.56
N GLU A 256 -4.48 -14.42 9.53
CA GLU A 256 -4.41 -15.43 8.47
C GLU A 256 -5.70 -16.25 8.37
N GLY A 257 -6.25 -16.69 9.49
CA GLY A 257 -7.53 -17.39 9.56
C GLY A 257 -8.70 -16.59 8.99
N ALA A 258 -8.77 -15.28 9.26
CA ALA A 258 -9.81 -14.39 8.72
C ALA A 258 -9.77 -14.26 7.19
N PHE A 259 -8.59 -14.42 6.57
CA PHE A 259 -8.44 -14.45 5.11
C PHE A 259 -8.65 -15.85 4.49
N GLY A 260 -8.89 -16.88 5.32
CA GLY A 260 -9.01 -18.28 4.88
C GLY A 260 -7.67 -19.00 4.75
N GLY A 261 -6.63 -18.51 5.44
CA GLY A 261 -5.24 -18.96 5.34
C GLY A 261 -4.35 -17.94 4.63
N ALA A 262 -3.03 -18.15 4.71
CA ALA A 262 -2.03 -17.33 4.05
C ALA A 262 -1.04 -18.17 3.24
N LYS A 263 -0.70 -17.71 2.04
CA LYS A 263 0.39 -18.27 1.25
C LYS A 263 1.69 -17.55 1.58
N ALA A 264 2.64 -18.27 2.17
CA ALA A 264 4.00 -17.77 2.32
C ALA A 264 4.77 -17.88 0.98
N ILE A 265 5.48 -16.81 0.62
CA ILE A 265 6.47 -16.78 -0.45
C ILE A 265 7.76 -16.15 0.03
N THR A 266 8.85 -16.42 -0.67
CA THR A 266 10.17 -15.85 -0.39
C THR A 266 10.67 -15.13 -1.63
N VAL A 267 11.05 -13.87 -1.46
CA VAL A 267 11.66 -13.07 -2.53
C VAL A 267 13.17 -13.09 -2.34
N ALA A 268 13.86 -13.72 -3.28
CA ALA A 268 15.31 -13.89 -3.30
C ALA A 268 15.88 -13.33 -4.62
N PRO A 269 17.21 -13.16 -4.74
CA PRO A 269 17.82 -12.71 -5.99
C PRO A 269 17.36 -13.54 -7.19
N GLY A 270 16.91 -12.86 -8.25
CA GLY A 270 16.39 -13.50 -9.46
C GLY A 270 14.92 -13.93 -9.40
N PHE A 271 14.17 -13.54 -8.37
CA PHE A 271 12.71 -13.74 -8.32
C PHE A 271 12.04 -13.07 -9.53
N VAL A 272 11.18 -13.82 -10.23
CA VAL A 272 10.46 -13.36 -11.42
C VAL A 272 8.96 -13.53 -11.25
N ALA A 273 8.15 -12.80 -12.03
CA ALA A 273 6.70 -12.91 -11.95
C ALA A 273 6.22 -14.37 -12.12
N ALA A 274 6.91 -15.19 -12.94
CA ALA A 274 6.57 -16.60 -13.14
C ALA A 274 6.58 -17.44 -11.84
N ASP A 275 7.31 -17.02 -10.81
CA ASP A 275 7.32 -17.68 -9.49
C ASP A 275 5.99 -17.53 -8.74
N MET A 276 5.12 -16.60 -9.18
CA MET A 276 3.76 -16.40 -8.64
C MET A 276 2.71 -17.31 -9.31
N ARG A 277 3.11 -18.22 -10.21
CA ARG A 277 2.21 -19.13 -10.94
C ARG A 277 1.37 -19.99 -9.99
N GLY A 278 0.07 -20.00 -10.24
CA GLY A 278 -0.88 -20.79 -9.44
C GLY A 278 -1.18 -20.23 -8.06
N ILE A 279 -0.58 -19.10 -7.66
CA ILE A 279 -0.87 -18.45 -6.37
C ILE A 279 -2.11 -17.57 -6.52
N SER A 280 -3.24 -18.04 -6.01
CA SER A 280 -4.53 -17.34 -6.04
C SER A 280 -5.08 -17.02 -4.65
N ASP A 281 -4.33 -17.29 -3.59
CA ASP A 281 -4.72 -17.05 -2.20
C ASP A 281 -5.14 -15.59 -1.97
N ARG A 282 -6.08 -15.40 -1.03
CA ARG A 282 -6.55 -14.07 -0.63
C ARG A 282 -5.52 -13.31 0.17
N LEU A 283 -4.69 -14.00 0.93
CA LEU A 283 -3.58 -13.41 1.67
C LEU A 283 -2.27 -14.10 1.26
N ILE A 284 -1.31 -13.29 0.87
CA ILE A 284 0.06 -13.71 0.57
C ILE A 284 0.99 -12.96 1.51
N VAL A 285 1.92 -13.68 2.13
CA VAL A 285 2.95 -13.11 3.00
C VAL A 285 4.30 -13.34 2.34
N ALA A 286 4.95 -12.26 1.92
CA ALA A 286 6.23 -12.30 1.23
C ALA A 286 7.38 -11.94 2.15
N ASP A 287 8.35 -12.85 2.28
CA ASP A 287 9.59 -12.59 3.00
C ASP A 287 10.64 -11.98 2.08
N LEU A 288 11.00 -10.72 2.34
CA LEU A 288 12.01 -9.96 1.61
C LEU A 288 13.41 -10.11 2.21
N THR A 289 13.55 -10.80 3.34
CA THR A 289 14.84 -10.93 4.04
C THR A 289 15.95 -11.44 3.12
N PRO A 290 15.75 -12.47 2.26
CA PRO A 290 16.84 -12.99 1.42
C PRO A 290 17.32 -12.00 0.35
N ILE A 291 16.41 -11.27 -0.30
CA ILE A 291 16.81 -10.26 -1.28
C ILE A 291 17.52 -9.07 -0.60
N HIS A 292 17.02 -8.60 0.54
CA HIS A 292 17.69 -7.54 1.30
C HIS A 292 19.07 -7.96 1.81
N GLN A 293 19.23 -9.23 2.23
CA GLN A 293 20.52 -9.76 2.66
C GLN A 293 21.51 -9.79 1.51
N ALA A 294 21.09 -10.27 0.33
CA ALA A 294 21.95 -10.31 -0.85
C ALA A 294 22.40 -8.91 -1.28
N ARG A 295 21.49 -7.93 -1.27
CA ARG A 295 21.79 -6.55 -1.65
C ARG A 295 22.74 -5.86 -0.67
N ALA A 296 22.58 -6.10 0.64
CA ALA A 296 23.50 -5.62 1.66
C ALA A 296 24.91 -6.22 1.48
N GLN A 297 24.99 -7.53 1.20
CA GLN A 297 26.27 -8.22 0.93
C GLN A 297 26.97 -7.75 -0.34
N GLN A 298 26.20 -7.37 -1.36
CA GLN A 298 26.71 -6.83 -2.62
C GLN A 298 26.99 -5.32 -2.55
N HIS A 299 26.78 -4.69 -1.38
CA HIS A 299 26.91 -3.24 -1.20
C HIS A 299 26.03 -2.41 -2.15
N LEU A 300 24.90 -2.97 -2.59
CA LEU A 300 23.91 -2.28 -3.43
C LEU A 300 23.00 -1.36 -2.62
N TYR A 301 22.89 -1.61 -1.31
CA TYR A 301 22.09 -0.81 -0.41
C TYR A 301 22.67 -0.87 1.01
N SER A 302 22.89 0.29 1.63
CA SER A 302 23.48 0.37 2.98
C SER A 302 22.42 0.48 4.08
N GLY A 303 21.26 1.05 3.78
CA GLY A 303 20.11 1.17 4.69
C GLY A 303 20.29 2.05 5.93
N GLY A 304 21.51 2.41 6.29
CA GLY A 304 21.82 3.24 7.45
C GLY A 304 21.15 2.71 8.73
N ILE A 305 20.54 3.61 9.48
CA ILE A 305 19.85 3.29 10.75
C ILE A 305 18.56 2.50 10.54
N SER A 306 17.90 2.65 9.38
CA SER A 306 16.61 2.03 9.08
C SER A 306 16.74 0.62 8.49
N GLY A 307 17.96 0.18 8.17
CA GLY A 307 18.18 -1.09 7.49
C GLY A 307 17.48 -1.10 6.12
N SER A 308 16.85 -2.21 5.75
CA SER A 308 16.25 -2.37 4.42
C SER A 308 14.95 -1.59 4.18
N HIS A 309 14.45 -0.80 5.13
CA HIS A 309 13.10 -0.21 5.10
C HIS A 309 12.76 0.66 3.86
N SER A 310 13.76 1.14 3.13
CA SER A 310 13.54 1.91 1.89
C SER A 310 14.19 1.26 0.67
N ASP A 311 14.63 0.00 0.79
CA ASP A 311 15.19 -0.81 -0.30
C ASP A 311 14.07 -1.47 -1.14
N ILE A 312 13.01 -0.72 -1.43
CA ILE A 312 11.78 -1.24 -2.04
C ILE A 312 11.75 -1.09 -3.56
N PHE A 313 12.68 -0.33 -4.13
CA PHE A 313 12.74 -0.02 -5.55
C PHE A 313 13.64 -1.00 -6.31
N ILE A 314 13.28 -2.28 -6.27
CA ILE A 314 14.07 -3.38 -6.82
C ILE A 314 13.24 -4.27 -7.75
N ASP A 315 13.87 -4.78 -8.81
CA ASP A 315 13.18 -5.51 -9.89
C ASP A 315 12.39 -6.71 -9.36
N GLU A 316 12.95 -7.48 -8.42
CA GLU A 316 12.28 -8.63 -7.80
C GLU A 316 10.97 -8.27 -7.10
N LEU A 317 10.90 -7.09 -6.46
CA LEU A 317 9.68 -6.59 -5.83
C LEU A 317 8.65 -6.21 -6.89
N TYR A 318 9.06 -5.52 -7.96
CA TYR A 318 8.16 -5.20 -9.06
C TYR A 318 7.65 -6.45 -9.80
N GLN A 319 8.49 -7.49 -9.93
CA GLN A 319 8.11 -8.80 -10.47
C GLN A 319 7.05 -9.47 -9.60
N MET A 320 7.27 -9.53 -8.28
CA MET A 320 6.31 -10.05 -7.32
C MET A 320 4.98 -9.29 -7.36
N ILE A 321 5.03 -7.95 -7.31
CA ILE A 321 3.85 -7.09 -7.37
C ILE A 321 3.10 -7.34 -8.68
N SER A 322 3.79 -7.35 -9.82
CA SER A 322 3.16 -7.60 -11.13
C SER A 322 2.46 -8.96 -11.19
N GLY A 323 3.12 -10.02 -10.71
CA GLY A 323 2.54 -11.36 -10.63
C GLY A 323 1.33 -11.43 -9.69
N PHE A 324 1.36 -10.70 -8.57
CA PHE A 324 0.24 -10.61 -7.64
C PHE A 324 -0.97 -9.90 -8.24
N LEU A 325 -0.78 -8.71 -8.83
CA LEU A 325 -1.86 -7.85 -9.34
C LEU A 325 -2.63 -8.50 -10.49
N PHE A 326 -1.93 -9.22 -11.37
CA PHE A 326 -2.50 -9.75 -12.60
C PHE A 326 -2.70 -11.26 -12.61
N GLY A 327 -2.13 -11.95 -11.61
CA GLY A 327 -2.05 -13.41 -11.59
C GLY A 327 -1.19 -13.96 -12.72
N ILE A 328 -0.68 -15.18 -12.54
CA ILE A 328 0.13 -15.85 -13.55
C ILE A 328 -0.53 -17.16 -13.95
N ALA A 329 -0.84 -17.28 -15.24
CA ALA A 329 -1.44 -18.44 -15.88
C ALA A 329 -0.35 -19.44 -16.25
#